data_AF-A0AA42ZEU0-F1
#
_entry.id   AF-A0AA42ZEU0-F1
#
_cell.length_a   1.000
_cell.length_b   1.000
_cell.length_c   1.000
_cell.angle_alpha   90.00
_cell.angle_beta   90.00
_cell.angle_gamma   90.00
#
_symmetry.space_group_name_H-M   'P 1'
#
loop_
_entity.id
_entity.type
_entity.pdbx_description
1 polymer ?
#
loop_
_entity_poly.entity_id
_entity_poly.type
_entity_poly.pdbx_seq_one_letter_code
_entity_poly.pdbx_strand_id
1 'polypeptide(L)'
;MPNSEIVQLPTADLHFDWKNPRLAEYGITDRTTDDDIITILWDAMDVKELVQSISACGFFPHEPLIVTIEDEKYIVIEGNRRLAAVKALTVPDLAKSMGWGIPTVTNFDPAELNNLPATISGRKDAWHYLGFKHVNGPAKWTSYAKAKYISSIHNEYNISLEDIAEQIGDRHKTVQRLYRGLMVIEQAERENVYDREDRFRQRFAFSHLYTGLGYNGISKFLTLKPADAETRNPVPREALKKLGELCVWLYGSKKADIPPVVQSQNPHLGQLDDVLANLEAVDSLRKGNGLAASFELSLPPTKVFGEALLAAKRELQRAASHLTAGYDNSEELLRIAGTVANLADDIYEQMERKISPGKKARRTES
;
A
#
# COMPACT_ATOMS: atom_id res chain seq x y z
N MET A 1 -21.07 -22.14 -4.40
CA MET A 1 -20.98 -23.10 -5.52
C MET A 1 -22.01 -24.19 -5.27
N PRO A 2 -23.19 -24.14 -5.89
CA PRO A 2 -24.15 -25.22 -5.76
C PRO A 2 -23.70 -26.42 -6.63
N ASN A 3 -23.53 -27.59 -6.00
CA ASN A 3 -23.29 -28.90 -6.63
C ASN A 3 -22.11 -29.01 -7.60
N SER A 4 -20.92 -28.61 -7.17
CA SER A 4 -19.72 -29.01 -7.87
C SER A 4 -19.19 -30.30 -7.23
N GLU A 5 -19.21 -31.40 -7.99
CA GLU A 5 -18.73 -32.72 -7.55
C GLU A 5 -17.24 -32.64 -7.20
N ILE A 6 -16.85 -33.29 -6.09
CA ILE A 6 -15.44 -33.42 -5.70
C ILE A 6 -14.86 -34.59 -6.46
N VAL A 7 -13.86 -34.32 -7.31
CA VAL A 7 -13.11 -35.31 -8.05
C VAL A 7 -11.70 -35.44 -7.48
N GLN A 8 -11.09 -36.62 -7.61
CA GLN A 8 -9.70 -36.83 -7.25
C GLN A 8 -8.84 -36.60 -8.49
N LEU A 9 -7.94 -35.63 -8.44
CA LEU A 9 -7.04 -35.31 -9.56
C LEU A 9 -5.58 -35.65 -9.20
N PRO A 10 -4.80 -36.25 -10.12
CA PRO A 10 -3.39 -36.48 -9.89
C PRO A 10 -2.65 -35.18 -9.62
N THR A 11 -1.87 -35.13 -8.54
CA THR A 11 -1.13 -33.93 -8.14
C THR A 11 -0.10 -33.49 -9.18
N ALA A 12 0.44 -34.43 -9.94
CA ALA A 12 1.36 -34.17 -11.03
C ALA A 12 0.73 -33.35 -12.17
N ASP A 13 -0.59 -33.49 -12.37
CA ASP A 13 -1.32 -32.82 -13.45
C ASP A 13 -1.86 -31.43 -13.04
N LEU A 14 -1.70 -31.07 -11.76
CA LEU A 14 -2.14 -29.78 -11.22
C LEU A 14 -1.06 -28.72 -11.40
N HIS A 15 -1.44 -27.62 -12.04
CA HIS A 15 -0.59 -26.47 -12.30
C HIS A 15 -1.02 -25.25 -11.48
N PHE A 16 -0.06 -24.37 -11.18
CA PHE A 16 -0.34 -23.12 -10.49
C PHE A 16 -1.00 -22.11 -11.40
N ASP A 17 -1.88 -21.29 -10.83
CA ASP A 17 -2.48 -20.17 -11.54
C ASP A 17 -1.57 -18.94 -11.52
N TRP A 18 -0.84 -18.69 -12.61
CA TRP A 18 -0.03 -17.48 -12.76
C TRP A 18 -0.87 -16.18 -12.76
N LYS A 19 -2.19 -16.26 -13.03
CA LYS A 19 -3.13 -15.14 -12.93
C LYS A 19 -3.66 -14.93 -11.51
N ASN A 20 -3.17 -15.67 -10.51
CA ASN A 20 -3.72 -15.59 -9.16
C ASN A 20 -3.53 -14.17 -8.59
N PRO A 21 -4.59 -13.51 -8.09
CA PRO A 21 -4.49 -12.15 -7.56
C PRO A 21 -3.47 -12.03 -6.41
N ARG A 22 -3.30 -13.08 -5.61
CA ARG A 22 -2.35 -13.09 -4.48
C ARG A 22 -0.89 -13.00 -4.95
N LEU A 23 -0.60 -13.49 -6.15
CA LEU A 23 0.73 -13.48 -6.75
C LEU A 23 1.02 -12.18 -7.54
N ALA A 24 0.02 -11.32 -7.74
CA ALA A 24 0.13 -10.17 -8.63
C ALA A 24 1.18 -9.12 -8.19
N GLU A 25 1.53 -9.07 -6.90
CA GLU A 25 2.56 -8.16 -6.37
C GLU A 25 4.00 -8.67 -6.57
N TYR A 26 4.17 -9.90 -7.07
CA TYR A 26 5.47 -10.56 -7.26
C TYR A 26 5.92 -10.61 -8.73
N GLY A 27 5.24 -9.91 -9.64
CA GLY A 27 5.66 -9.81 -11.04
C GLY A 27 5.55 -11.13 -11.84
N ILE A 28 4.68 -12.05 -11.41
CA ILE A 28 4.45 -13.33 -12.08
C ILE A 28 3.91 -13.13 -13.50
N THR A 29 4.37 -13.97 -14.42
CA THR A 29 3.94 -14.02 -15.83
C THR A 29 3.62 -15.46 -16.25
N ASP A 30 3.10 -15.63 -17.45
CA ASP A 30 2.90 -16.93 -18.10
C ASP A 30 4.22 -17.71 -18.34
N ARG A 31 5.36 -17.04 -18.24
CA ARG A 31 6.70 -17.64 -18.36
C ARG A 31 7.32 -18.05 -17.04
N THR A 32 6.70 -17.67 -15.92
CA THR A 32 7.24 -17.98 -14.59
C THR A 32 7.07 -19.47 -14.30
N THR A 33 8.12 -20.11 -13.79
CA THR A 33 8.10 -21.56 -13.57
C THR A 33 7.30 -21.93 -12.33
N ASP A 34 6.82 -23.17 -12.26
CA ASP A 34 6.16 -23.71 -11.06
C ASP A 34 7.07 -23.56 -9.82
N ASP A 35 8.38 -23.81 -9.96
CA ASP A 35 9.34 -23.73 -8.85
C ASP A 35 9.48 -22.30 -8.31
N ASP A 36 9.49 -21.30 -9.19
CA ASP A 36 9.50 -19.89 -8.79
C ASP A 36 8.20 -19.53 -8.04
N ILE A 37 7.05 -20.00 -8.53
CA ILE A 37 5.76 -19.78 -7.87
C ILE A 37 5.75 -20.43 -6.49
N ILE A 38 6.21 -21.68 -6.36
CA ILE A 38 6.28 -22.38 -5.07
C ILE A 38 7.21 -21.62 -4.12
N THR A 39 8.35 -21.12 -4.60
CA THR A 39 9.29 -20.35 -3.78
C THR A 39 8.66 -19.07 -3.24
N ILE A 40 7.93 -18.34 -4.07
CA ILE A 40 7.19 -17.14 -3.64
C ILE A 40 6.10 -17.50 -2.63
N LEU A 41 5.34 -18.57 -2.87
CA LEU A 41 4.33 -19.05 -1.93
C LEU A 41 4.96 -19.46 -0.60
N TRP A 42 6.15 -20.08 -0.64
CA TRP A 42 6.89 -20.51 0.53
C TRP A 42 7.37 -19.34 1.39
N ASP A 43 8.08 -18.40 0.77
CA ASP A 43 8.74 -17.30 1.47
C ASP A 43 7.75 -16.22 1.94
N ALA A 44 6.69 -15.97 1.17
CA ALA A 44 5.81 -14.83 1.41
C ALA A 44 4.42 -15.22 1.94
N MET A 45 4.04 -16.50 1.95
CA MET A 45 2.66 -16.93 2.21
C MET A 45 2.54 -18.14 3.13
N ASP A 46 3.46 -18.32 4.07
CA ASP A 46 3.36 -19.28 5.18
C ASP A 46 2.99 -20.70 4.72
N VAL A 47 3.55 -21.17 3.60
CA VAL A 47 3.34 -22.58 3.15
C VAL A 47 3.96 -23.56 4.14
N LYS A 48 5.01 -23.16 4.86
CA LYS A 48 5.66 -23.97 5.89
C LYS A 48 4.68 -24.48 6.97
N GLU A 49 3.73 -23.63 7.39
CA GLU A 49 2.70 -24.04 8.37
C GLU A 49 1.77 -25.12 7.78
N LEU A 50 1.41 -24.99 6.50
CA LEU A 50 0.60 -26.00 5.81
C LEU A 50 1.36 -27.30 5.61
N VAL A 51 2.66 -27.24 5.30
CA VAL A 51 3.51 -28.44 5.22
C VAL A 51 3.53 -29.18 6.55
N GLN A 52 3.71 -28.47 7.67
CA GLN A 52 3.65 -29.07 9.00
C GLN A 52 2.28 -29.71 9.27
N SER A 53 1.20 -28.97 9.03
CA SER A 53 -0.16 -29.48 9.24
C SER A 53 -0.48 -30.70 8.38
N ILE A 54 -0.20 -30.64 7.07
CA ILE A 54 -0.47 -31.72 6.13
C ILE A 54 0.40 -32.93 6.44
N SER A 55 1.68 -32.75 6.80
CA SER A 55 2.56 -33.86 7.19
C SER A 55 2.09 -34.62 8.44
N ALA A 56 1.37 -33.93 9.34
CA ALA A 56 0.88 -34.50 10.59
C ALA A 56 -0.52 -35.13 10.45
N CYS A 57 -1.38 -34.59 9.59
CA CYS A 57 -2.81 -34.95 9.56
C CYS A 57 -3.34 -35.39 8.18
N GLY A 58 -2.51 -35.35 7.13
CA GLY A 58 -2.97 -35.56 5.76
C GLY A 58 -3.63 -34.31 5.16
N PHE A 59 -4.05 -34.43 3.89
CA PHE A 59 -4.78 -33.35 3.21
C PHE A 59 -6.23 -33.31 3.72
N PHE A 60 -6.75 -32.12 4.03
CA PHE A 60 -8.10 -31.98 4.55
C PHE A 60 -9.15 -31.97 3.41
N PRO A 61 -9.96 -33.02 3.24
CA PRO A 61 -10.79 -33.18 2.04
C PRO A 61 -12.01 -32.25 1.98
N HIS A 62 -12.45 -31.72 3.13
CA HIS A 62 -13.55 -30.76 3.20
C HIS A 62 -13.18 -29.35 2.71
N GLU A 63 -11.89 -29.10 2.50
CA GLU A 63 -11.43 -27.98 1.72
C GLU A 63 -10.79 -28.52 0.42
N PRO A 64 -11.59 -28.81 -0.62
CA PRO A 64 -11.02 -29.20 -1.90
C PRO A 64 -10.26 -28.01 -2.54
N LEU A 65 -9.40 -28.33 -3.51
CA LEU A 65 -8.86 -27.34 -4.44
C LEU A 65 -9.97 -26.88 -5.39
N ILE A 66 -9.90 -25.65 -5.88
CA ILE A 66 -10.76 -25.24 -7.01
C ILE A 66 -9.89 -25.16 -8.24
N VAL A 67 -10.31 -25.90 -9.26
CA VAL A 67 -9.56 -26.11 -10.47
C VAL A 67 -10.39 -25.65 -11.66
N THR A 68 -9.75 -24.99 -12.60
CA THR A 68 -10.32 -24.67 -13.90
C THR A 68 -9.55 -25.41 -14.99
N ILE A 69 -10.22 -25.75 -16.09
CA ILE A 69 -9.58 -26.42 -17.23
C ILE A 69 -9.30 -25.36 -18.28
N GLU A 70 -8.01 -25.09 -18.53
CA GLU A 70 -7.53 -24.14 -19.54
C GLU A 70 -6.45 -24.83 -20.37
N ASP A 71 -6.56 -24.77 -21.70
CA ASP A 71 -5.58 -25.38 -22.63
C ASP A 71 -5.26 -26.85 -22.30
N GLU A 72 -6.29 -27.65 -22.01
CA GLU A 72 -6.20 -29.06 -21.60
C GLU A 72 -5.43 -29.32 -20.28
N LYS A 73 -5.17 -28.28 -19.49
CA LYS A 73 -4.47 -28.36 -18.20
C LYS A 73 -5.38 -28.03 -17.04
N TYR A 74 -5.12 -28.67 -15.89
CA TYR A 74 -5.80 -28.40 -14.63
C TYR A 74 -5.10 -27.27 -13.88
N ILE A 75 -5.68 -26.07 -13.92
CA ILE A 75 -5.13 -24.87 -13.28
C ILE A 75 -5.82 -24.63 -11.93
N VAL A 76 -5.03 -24.56 -10.84
CA VAL A 76 -5.55 -24.35 -9.48
C VAL A 76 -5.80 -22.87 -9.21
N ILE A 77 -7.04 -22.44 -9.31
CA ILE A 77 -7.44 -21.04 -9.07
C ILE A 77 -7.60 -20.72 -7.58
N GLU A 78 -7.85 -21.73 -6.75
CA GLU A 78 -7.86 -21.59 -5.29
C GLU A 78 -7.33 -22.82 -4.56
N GLY A 79 -6.54 -22.56 -3.52
CA GLY A 79 -5.75 -23.57 -2.82
C GLY A 79 -4.29 -23.67 -3.27
N ASN A 80 -3.75 -22.66 -3.97
CA ASN A 80 -2.34 -22.61 -4.40
C ASN A 80 -1.34 -22.90 -3.26
N ARG A 81 -1.56 -22.35 -2.06
CA ARG A 81 -0.71 -22.66 -0.88
C ARG A 81 -0.76 -24.14 -0.48
N ARG A 82 -1.93 -24.77 -0.57
CA ARG A 82 -2.12 -26.20 -0.27
C ARG A 82 -1.46 -27.06 -1.33
N LEU A 83 -1.60 -26.72 -2.61
CA LEU A 83 -0.89 -27.40 -3.69
C LEU A 83 0.64 -27.29 -3.52
N ALA A 84 1.15 -26.10 -3.21
CA ALA A 84 2.57 -25.88 -2.94
C ALA A 84 3.08 -26.72 -1.76
N ALA A 85 2.31 -26.79 -0.67
CA ALA A 85 2.65 -27.63 0.47
C ALA A 85 2.71 -29.12 0.11
N VAL A 86 1.74 -29.59 -0.68
CA VAL A 86 1.71 -30.98 -1.14
C VAL A 86 2.88 -31.26 -2.09
N LYS A 87 3.13 -30.42 -3.10
CA LYS A 87 4.28 -30.58 -4.01
C LYS A 87 5.62 -30.56 -3.27
N ALA A 88 5.76 -29.73 -2.23
CA ALA A 88 6.95 -29.74 -1.37
C ALA A 88 7.11 -31.09 -0.64
N LEU A 89 6.02 -31.69 -0.15
CA LEU A 89 6.02 -32.99 0.54
C LEU A 89 6.25 -34.18 -0.40
N THR A 90 5.73 -34.13 -1.64
CA THR A 90 5.76 -35.26 -2.59
C THR A 90 6.93 -35.22 -3.56
N VAL A 91 7.63 -34.09 -3.70
CA VAL A 91 8.80 -33.94 -4.58
C VAL A 91 10.06 -33.70 -3.74
N PRO A 92 10.80 -34.76 -3.35
CA PRO A 92 11.95 -34.64 -2.45
C PRO A 92 13.07 -33.75 -2.97
N ASP A 93 13.26 -33.70 -4.30
CA ASP A 93 14.33 -32.92 -4.93
C ASP A 93 14.05 -31.41 -4.90
N LEU A 94 12.78 -31.02 -4.98
CA LEU A 94 12.36 -29.62 -4.89
C LEU A 94 12.76 -29.04 -3.52
N ALA A 95 12.35 -29.72 -2.45
CA ALA A 95 12.66 -29.28 -1.09
C ALA A 95 14.16 -29.26 -0.77
N LYS A 96 14.90 -30.28 -1.24
CA LYS A 96 16.36 -30.34 -1.07
C LYS A 96 17.06 -29.22 -1.82
N SER A 97 16.67 -28.97 -3.07
CA SER A 97 17.26 -27.91 -3.89
C SER A 97 17.05 -26.51 -3.31
N MET A 98 15.90 -26.29 -2.67
CA MET A 98 15.55 -25.02 -2.04
C MET A 98 15.99 -24.91 -0.57
N GLY A 99 16.58 -25.97 0.00
CA GLY A 99 17.02 -25.99 1.40
C GLY A 99 15.88 -25.95 2.43
N TRP A 100 14.68 -26.39 2.06
CA TRP A 100 13.52 -26.38 2.95
C TRP A 100 13.54 -27.55 3.93
N GLY A 101 13.41 -27.25 5.22
CA GLY A 101 13.27 -28.26 6.26
C GLY A 101 11.88 -28.89 6.21
N ILE A 102 11.77 -30.07 5.62
CA ILE A 102 10.51 -30.81 5.50
C ILE A 102 10.39 -31.87 6.60
N PRO A 103 9.28 -31.88 7.38
CA PRO A 103 9.00 -32.90 8.37
C PRO A 103 8.74 -34.25 7.70
N THR A 104 9.11 -35.33 8.39
CA THR A 104 8.74 -36.68 7.96
C THR A 104 7.24 -36.89 8.13
N VAL A 105 6.58 -37.47 7.12
CA VAL A 105 5.18 -37.88 7.22
C VAL A 105 5.11 -39.13 8.11
N THR A 106 4.37 -39.06 9.22
CA THR A 106 4.35 -40.15 10.22
C THR A 106 2.99 -40.83 10.38
N ASN A 107 1.89 -40.17 10.01
CA ASN A 107 0.55 -40.54 10.48
C ASN A 107 -0.42 -41.00 9.39
N PHE A 108 -0.02 -41.00 8.11
CA PHE A 108 -0.82 -41.46 6.97
C PHE A 108 0.12 -41.90 5.82
N ASP A 109 -0.43 -42.56 4.80
CA ASP A 109 0.36 -42.99 3.64
C ASP A 109 0.67 -41.79 2.73
N PRO A 110 1.94 -41.42 2.48
CA PRO A 110 2.27 -40.35 1.53
C PRO A 110 1.65 -40.51 0.14
N ALA A 111 1.31 -41.74 -0.28
CA ALA A 111 0.63 -41.99 -1.54
C ALA A 111 -0.78 -41.36 -1.60
N GLU A 112 -1.42 -41.06 -0.47
CA GLU A 112 -2.68 -40.31 -0.40
C GLU A 112 -2.52 -38.89 -0.97
N LEU A 113 -1.31 -38.33 -0.98
CA LEU A 113 -1.02 -37.02 -1.55
C LEU A 113 -0.79 -37.04 -3.06
N ASN A 114 -0.82 -38.22 -3.71
CA ASN A 114 -0.68 -38.32 -5.17
C ASN A 114 -1.96 -37.89 -5.89
N ASN A 115 -3.10 -37.92 -5.20
CA ASN A 115 -4.38 -37.48 -5.74
C ASN A 115 -5.02 -36.51 -4.74
N LEU A 116 -5.41 -35.33 -5.21
CA LEU A 116 -6.02 -34.32 -4.35
C LEU A 116 -7.50 -34.12 -4.68
N PRO A 117 -8.34 -33.92 -3.65
CA PRO A 117 -9.73 -33.57 -3.86
C PRO A 117 -9.82 -32.17 -4.48
N ALA A 118 -10.48 -32.10 -5.62
CA ALA A 118 -10.62 -30.90 -6.42
C ALA A 118 -12.06 -30.74 -6.89
N THR A 119 -12.46 -29.49 -7.05
CA THR A 119 -13.74 -29.08 -7.59
C THR A 119 -13.49 -28.34 -8.89
N ILE A 120 -14.02 -28.87 -9.99
CA ILE A 120 -13.87 -28.26 -11.31
C ILE A 120 -14.91 -27.15 -11.48
N SER A 121 -14.46 -25.93 -11.77
CA SER A 121 -15.31 -24.77 -11.98
C SER A 121 -14.70 -23.80 -12.99
N GLY A 122 -15.54 -23.14 -13.79
CA GLY A 122 -15.10 -22.04 -14.62
C GLY A 122 -14.69 -20.84 -13.78
N ARG A 123 -13.68 -20.06 -14.20
CA ARG A 123 -13.24 -18.85 -13.47
C ARG A 123 -14.39 -17.87 -13.22
N LYS A 124 -15.28 -17.70 -14.20
CA LYS A 124 -16.46 -16.84 -14.11
C LYS A 124 -17.56 -17.40 -13.20
N ASP A 125 -17.58 -18.69 -12.89
CA ASP A 125 -18.54 -19.24 -11.94
C ASP A 125 -17.97 -19.22 -10.51
N ALA A 126 -16.64 -19.31 -10.41
CA ALA A 126 -15.95 -19.37 -9.14
C ALA A 126 -15.83 -18.03 -8.42
N TRP A 127 -15.94 -16.91 -9.15
CA TRP A 127 -15.45 -15.63 -8.62
C TRP A 127 -16.17 -15.14 -7.35
N HIS A 128 -17.48 -15.37 -7.24
CA HIS A 128 -18.22 -14.98 -6.04
C HIS A 128 -17.65 -15.66 -4.79
N TYR A 129 -17.41 -16.97 -4.90
CA TYR A 129 -16.86 -17.78 -3.82
C TYR A 129 -15.43 -17.36 -3.47
N LEU A 130 -14.58 -17.17 -4.48
CA LEU A 130 -13.19 -16.75 -4.29
C LEU A 130 -13.11 -15.38 -3.60
N GLY A 131 -13.90 -14.42 -4.07
CA GLY A 131 -13.98 -13.08 -3.51
C GLY A 131 -14.44 -13.12 -2.06
N PHE A 132 -15.58 -13.76 -1.79
CA PHE A 132 -16.11 -13.89 -0.43
C PHE A 132 -15.10 -14.55 0.52
N LYS A 133 -14.46 -15.65 0.09
CA LYS A 133 -13.51 -16.40 0.92
C LYS A 133 -12.27 -15.59 1.28
N HIS A 134 -11.70 -14.82 0.36
CA HIS A 134 -10.48 -14.04 0.65
C HIS A 134 -10.73 -12.65 1.22
N VAL A 135 -11.97 -12.17 1.22
CA VAL A 135 -12.37 -10.98 1.95
C VAL A 135 -12.64 -11.31 3.43
N ASN A 136 -13.34 -12.41 3.70
CA ASN A 136 -13.81 -12.75 5.05
C ASN A 136 -13.00 -13.84 5.76
N GLY A 137 -12.25 -14.66 5.01
CA GLY A 137 -11.50 -15.78 5.53
C GLY A 137 -10.21 -15.40 6.28
N PRO A 138 -9.52 -16.40 6.86
CA PRO A 138 -8.33 -16.18 7.69
C PRO A 138 -7.12 -15.70 6.89
N ALA A 139 -6.94 -16.18 5.65
CA ALA A 139 -5.84 -15.79 4.76
C ALA A 139 -6.29 -14.71 3.75
N LYS A 140 -6.46 -13.48 4.26
CA LYS A 140 -6.97 -12.34 3.49
C LYS A 140 -5.99 -11.89 2.40
N TRP A 141 -6.53 -11.41 1.28
CA TRP A 141 -5.72 -10.78 0.26
C TRP A 141 -5.14 -9.44 0.73
N THR A 142 -3.94 -9.12 0.25
CA THR A 142 -3.41 -7.75 0.33
C THR A 142 -4.33 -6.80 -0.44
N SER A 143 -4.29 -5.50 -0.12
CA SER A 143 -5.13 -4.51 -0.81
C SER A 143 -4.89 -4.49 -2.31
N TYR A 144 -3.65 -4.73 -2.75
CA TYR A 144 -3.30 -4.77 -4.17
C TYR A 144 -3.86 -6.02 -4.85
N ALA A 145 -3.65 -7.21 -4.26
CA ALA A 145 -4.25 -8.46 -4.74
C ALA A 145 -5.77 -8.35 -4.85
N LYS A 146 -6.41 -7.78 -3.84
CA LYS A 146 -7.86 -7.52 -3.85
C LYS A 146 -8.27 -6.57 -4.97
N ALA A 147 -7.51 -5.50 -5.22
CA ALA A 147 -7.80 -4.58 -6.31
C ALA A 147 -7.66 -5.22 -7.70
N LYS A 148 -6.61 -6.04 -7.92
CA LYS A 148 -6.42 -6.82 -9.16
C LYS A 148 -7.60 -7.74 -9.41
N TYR A 149 -8.05 -8.42 -8.36
CA TYR A 149 -9.21 -9.28 -8.43
C TYR A 149 -10.50 -8.52 -8.78
N ILE A 150 -10.82 -7.45 -8.05
CA ILE A 150 -12.00 -6.61 -8.34
C ILE A 150 -11.96 -6.13 -9.80
N SER A 151 -10.79 -5.70 -10.26
CA SER A 151 -10.62 -5.17 -11.61
C SER A 151 -10.75 -6.22 -12.69
N SER A 152 -10.28 -7.45 -12.50
CA SER A 152 -10.49 -8.53 -13.48
C SER A 152 -11.98 -8.85 -13.62
N ILE A 153 -12.71 -8.95 -12.50
CA ILE A 153 -14.16 -9.21 -12.51
C ILE A 153 -14.91 -8.07 -13.23
N HIS A 154 -14.64 -6.82 -12.84
CA HIS A 154 -15.32 -5.67 -13.42
C HIS A 154 -15.04 -5.55 -14.92
N ASN A 155 -13.77 -5.68 -15.32
CA ASN A 155 -13.36 -5.43 -16.69
C ASN A 155 -13.63 -6.58 -17.66
N GLU A 156 -13.50 -7.83 -17.21
CA GLU A 156 -13.62 -9.01 -18.08
C GLU A 156 -15.06 -9.53 -18.10
N TYR A 157 -15.77 -9.46 -16.97
CA TYR A 157 -17.13 -9.98 -16.85
C TYR A 157 -18.19 -8.88 -16.89
N ASN A 158 -17.80 -7.60 -16.96
CA ASN A 158 -18.68 -6.44 -17.04
C ASN A 158 -19.70 -6.38 -15.90
N ILE A 159 -19.23 -6.70 -14.69
CA ILE A 159 -20.01 -6.67 -13.44
C ILE A 159 -19.74 -5.35 -12.73
N SER A 160 -20.77 -4.66 -12.25
CA SER A 160 -20.60 -3.35 -11.60
C SER A 160 -19.79 -3.46 -10.30
N LEU A 161 -19.11 -2.38 -9.90
CA LEU A 161 -18.40 -2.38 -8.60
C LEU A 161 -19.36 -2.45 -7.41
N GLU A 162 -20.62 -2.07 -7.59
CA GLU A 162 -21.69 -2.23 -6.60
C GLU A 162 -22.03 -3.70 -6.37
N ASP A 163 -22.34 -4.44 -7.44
CA ASP A 163 -22.64 -5.87 -7.37
C ASP A 163 -21.46 -6.67 -6.81
N ILE A 164 -20.23 -6.32 -7.22
CA ILE A 164 -19.02 -6.93 -6.68
C ILE A 164 -18.93 -6.72 -5.18
N ALA A 165 -19.18 -5.49 -4.70
CA ALA A 165 -19.11 -5.16 -3.28
C ALA A 165 -20.15 -5.92 -2.46
N GLU A 166 -21.39 -5.99 -2.94
CA GLU A 166 -22.48 -6.72 -2.30
C GLU A 166 -22.14 -8.21 -2.15
N GLN A 167 -21.66 -8.85 -3.22
CA GLN A 167 -21.46 -10.29 -3.25
C GLN A 167 -20.22 -10.76 -2.48
N ILE A 168 -19.15 -9.94 -2.41
CA ILE A 168 -17.97 -10.27 -1.61
C ILE A 168 -18.10 -9.80 -0.14
N GLY A 169 -19.16 -9.06 0.20
CA GLY A 169 -19.41 -8.54 1.53
C GLY A 169 -18.49 -7.39 1.94
N ASP A 170 -18.18 -6.47 1.03
CA ASP A 170 -17.41 -5.25 1.31
C ASP A 170 -18.25 -3.99 1.05
N ARG A 171 -17.78 -2.84 1.53
CA ARG A 171 -18.41 -1.54 1.26
C ARG A 171 -18.09 -1.11 -0.18
N HIS A 172 -19.10 -0.69 -0.93
CA HIS A 172 -18.93 -0.19 -2.31
C HIS A 172 -17.83 0.89 -2.42
N LYS A 173 -17.78 1.85 -1.48
CA LYS A 173 -16.72 2.88 -1.45
C LYS A 173 -15.30 2.30 -1.32
N THR A 174 -15.11 1.19 -0.61
CA THR A 174 -13.81 0.53 -0.49
C THR A 174 -13.43 -0.10 -1.82
N VAL A 175 -14.35 -0.84 -2.44
CA VAL A 175 -14.16 -1.49 -3.75
C VAL A 175 -13.83 -0.46 -4.82
N GLN A 176 -14.58 0.66 -4.87
CA GLN A 176 -14.35 1.76 -5.79
C GLN A 176 -12.96 2.40 -5.61
N ARG A 177 -12.52 2.62 -4.36
CA ARG A 177 -11.17 3.15 -4.08
C ARG A 177 -10.08 2.20 -4.55
N LEU A 178 -10.21 0.92 -4.26
CA LEU A 178 -9.24 -0.12 -4.67
C LEU A 178 -9.15 -0.21 -6.19
N TYR A 179 -10.30 -0.30 -6.87
CA TYR A 179 -10.37 -0.32 -8.33
C TYR A 179 -9.73 0.93 -8.94
N ARG A 180 -10.12 2.13 -8.49
CA ARG A 180 -9.57 3.40 -9.00
C ARG A 180 -8.07 3.52 -8.76
N GLY A 181 -7.59 3.11 -7.58
CA GLY A 181 -6.16 3.06 -7.27
C GLY A 181 -5.38 2.17 -8.24
N LEU A 182 -5.93 1.00 -8.57
CA LEU A 182 -5.32 0.12 -9.55
C LEU A 182 -5.34 0.71 -10.96
N MET A 183 -6.48 1.27 -11.39
CA MET A 183 -6.57 1.91 -12.72
C MET A 183 -5.60 3.07 -12.87
N VAL A 184 -5.35 3.84 -11.81
CA VAL A 184 -4.35 4.93 -11.83
C VAL A 184 -2.92 4.40 -11.99
N ILE A 185 -2.51 3.39 -11.20
CA ILE A 185 -1.12 2.87 -11.31
C ILE A 185 -0.89 2.14 -12.63
N GLU A 186 -1.85 1.31 -13.09
CA GLU A 186 -1.75 0.65 -14.38
C GLU A 186 -1.79 1.65 -15.54
N GLN A 187 -2.54 2.75 -15.42
CA GLN A 187 -2.49 3.83 -16.40
C GLN A 187 -1.11 4.49 -16.43
N ALA A 188 -0.47 4.71 -15.27
CA ALA A 188 0.87 5.28 -15.22
C ALA A 188 1.91 4.41 -15.97
N GLU A 189 1.79 3.08 -15.82
CA GLU A 189 2.62 2.10 -16.51
C GLU A 189 2.34 2.05 -18.01
N ARG A 190 1.07 1.97 -18.41
CA ARG A 190 0.68 1.96 -19.84
C ARG A 190 1.12 3.21 -20.58
N GLU A 191 1.07 4.36 -19.92
CA GLU A 191 1.45 5.66 -20.48
C GLU A 191 2.95 5.97 -20.29
N ASN A 192 3.73 5.03 -19.73
CA ASN A 192 5.17 5.15 -19.49
C ASN A 192 5.59 6.37 -18.66
N VAL A 193 4.74 6.84 -17.75
CA VAL A 193 5.07 7.96 -16.84
C VAL A 193 5.60 7.48 -15.49
N TYR A 194 5.36 6.21 -15.14
CA TYR A 194 5.95 5.56 -13.98
C TYR A 194 5.84 4.04 -14.10
N ASP A 195 6.86 3.31 -13.62
CA ASP A 195 6.86 1.85 -13.52
C ASP A 195 6.93 1.46 -12.03
N ARG A 196 5.97 0.68 -11.54
CA ARG A 196 5.96 0.27 -10.13
C ARG A 196 7.18 -0.54 -9.72
N GLU A 197 7.86 -1.22 -10.66
CA GLU A 197 9.10 -1.95 -10.37
C GLU A 197 10.30 -1.02 -10.19
N ASP A 198 10.19 0.25 -10.60
CA ASP A 198 11.16 1.30 -10.30
C ASP A 198 10.99 1.91 -8.90
N ARG A 199 10.05 1.43 -8.08
CA ARG A 199 9.89 1.91 -6.70
C ARG A 199 11.20 1.81 -5.90
N PHE A 200 11.46 2.82 -5.08
CA PHE A 200 12.67 2.86 -4.24
C PHE A 200 12.66 1.79 -3.16
N ARG A 201 11.49 1.53 -2.56
CA ARG A 201 11.31 0.53 -1.50
C ARG A 201 10.81 -0.80 -2.08
N GLN A 202 11.33 -1.91 -1.58
CA GLN A 202 10.92 -3.26 -2.00
C GLN A 202 9.41 -3.49 -1.91
N ARG A 203 8.80 -3.08 -0.79
CA ARG A 203 7.35 -3.23 -0.58
C ARG A 203 6.57 -2.12 -1.28
N PHE A 204 5.61 -2.50 -2.11
CA PHE A 204 4.69 -1.56 -2.75
C PHE A 204 3.60 -1.09 -1.77
N ALA A 205 3.68 0.18 -1.35
CA ALA A 205 2.71 0.80 -0.44
C ALA A 205 1.42 1.24 -1.17
N PHE A 206 0.67 0.28 -1.73
CA PHE A 206 -0.54 0.56 -2.52
C PHE A 206 -1.58 1.42 -1.76
N SER A 207 -1.62 1.34 -0.43
CA SER A 207 -2.50 2.16 0.42
C SER A 207 -2.27 3.65 0.35
N HIS A 208 -1.05 4.10 0.04
CA HIS A 208 -0.79 5.52 -0.15
C HIS A 208 -1.56 6.06 -1.35
N LEU A 209 -1.60 5.32 -2.47
CA LEU A 209 -2.29 5.74 -3.68
C LEU A 209 -3.81 5.69 -3.52
N TYR A 210 -4.42 4.54 -3.21
CA TYR A 210 -5.89 4.45 -3.14
C TYR A 210 -6.50 5.28 -2.01
N THR A 211 -5.71 5.68 -1.00
CA THR A 211 -6.12 6.67 -0.01
C THR A 211 -5.96 8.09 -0.51
N GLY A 212 -4.79 8.41 -1.08
CA GLY A 212 -4.49 9.75 -1.56
C GLY A 212 -5.44 10.22 -2.66
N LEU A 213 -5.88 9.33 -3.55
CA LEU A 213 -6.86 9.66 -4.59
C LEU A 213 -8.24 10.10 -4.06
N GLY A 214 -8.52 9.85 -2.78
CA GLY A 214 -9.71 10.36 -2.09
C GLY A 214 -9.52 11.73 -1.45
N TYR A 215 -8.29 12.24 -1.38
CA TYR A 215 -7.98 13.55 -0.83
C TYR A 215 -8.14 14.65 -1.89
N ASN A 216 -8.48 15.85 -1.44
CA ASN A 216 -8.93 16.92 -2.32
C ASN A 216 -7.79 17.54 -3.14
N GLY A 217 -6.63 17.77 -2.51
CA GLY A 217 -5.44 18.28 -3.19
C GLY A 217 -4.93 17.33 -4.28
N ILE A 218 -4.73 16.05 -3.96
CA ILE A 218 -4.29 15.01 -4.91
C ILE A 218 -5.29 14.85 -6.05
N SER A 219 -6.59 14.77 -5.74
CA SER A 219 -7.65 14.60 -6.76
C SER A 219 -7.67 15.78 -7.74
N LYS A 220 -7.57 17.03 -7.25
CA LYS A 220 -7.51 18.23 -8.08
C LYS A 220 -6.20 18.33 -8.87
N PHE A 221 -5.08 18.00 -8.25
CA PHE A 221 -3.76 18.03 -8.88
C PHE A 221 -3.72 17.16 -10.13
N LEU A 222 -4.27 15.94 -10.05
CA LEU A 222 -4.40 15.02 -11.19
C LEU A 222 -5.63 15.28 -12.07
N THR A 223 -6.53 16.19 -11.67
CA THR A 223 -7.79 16.46 -12.38
C THR A 223 -8.59 15.15 -12.58
N LEU A 224 -8.66 14.34 -11.53
CA LEU A 224 -9.22 12.99 -11.64
C LEU A 224 -10.69 13.03 -12.08
N LYS A 225 -11.05 12.13 -12.98
CA LYS A 225 -12.45 11.87 -13.30
C LYS A 225 -13.23 11.41 -12.06
N PRO A 226 -14.55 11.66 -11.99
CA PRO A 226 -15.40 11.17 -10.93
C PRO A 226 -15.22 9.66 -10.66
N ALA A 227 -15.34 9.24 -9.40
CA ALA A 227 -15.06 7.86 -9.00
C ALA A 227 -16.11 6.85 -9.51
N ASP A 228 -17.35 7.32 -9.69
CA ASP A 228 -18.51 6.64 -10.25
C ASP A 228 -18.43 6.46 -11.78
N ALA A 229 -17.46 7.08 -12.45
CA ALA A 229 -17.22 6.83 -13.87
C ALA A 229 -16.63 5.43 -14.16
N GLU A 230 -16.13 4.73 -13.13
CA GLU A 230 -15.58 3.35 -13.18
C GLU A 230 -14.61 3.09 -14.34
N THR A 231 -13.92 4.15 -14.79
CA THR A 231 -13.13 4.12 -16.02
C THR A 231 -11.73 3.55 -15.82
N ARG A 232 -11.23 2.85 -16.84
CA ARG A 232 -9.84 2.40 -16.94
C ARG A 232 -8.81 3.53 -17.07
N ASN A 233 -9.25 4.73 -17.44
CA ASN A 233 -8.40 5.92 -17.62
C ASN A 233 -8.89 7.08 -16.74
N PRO A 234 -8.71 6.97 -15.40
CA PRO A 234 -9.17 7.97 -14.44
C PRO A 234 -8.40 9.30 -14.52
N VAL A 235 -7.17 9.30 -15.01
CA VAL A 235 -6.34 10.51 -15.17
C VAL A 235 -6.44 11.03 -16.61
N PRO A 236 -6.81 12.30 -16.84
CA PRO A 236 -6.78 12.91 -18.17
C PRO A 236 -5.37 12.97 -18.78
N ARG A 237 -5.26 13.03 -20.12
CA ARG A 237 -3.97 12.98 -20.83
C ARG A 237 -3.04 14.13 -20.45
N GLU A 238 -3.61 15.32 -20.29
CA GLU A 238 -2.92 16.54 -19.87
C GLU A 238 -2.33 16.47 -18.44
N ALA A 239 -2.80 15.52 -17.61
CA ALA A 239 -2.34 15.32 -16.25
C ALA A 239 -1.39 14.11 -16.09
N LEU A 240 -1.04 13.40 -17.17
CA LEU A 240 -0.17 12.22 -17.10
C LEU A 240 1.24 12.54 -16.56
N LYS A 241 1.80 13.70 -16.90
CA LYS A 241 3.08 14.14 -16.33
C LYS A 241 2.99 14.31 -14.80
N LYS A 242 1.89 14.89 -14.32
CA LYS A 242 1.61 15.05 -12.89
C LYS A 242 1.39 13.71 -12.19
N LEU A 243 0.82 12.72 -12.89
CA LEU A 243 0.72 11.35 -12.38
C LEU A 243 2.09 10.74 -12.13
N GLY A 244 3.03 10.87 -13.07
CA GLY A 244 4.42 10.45 -12.88
C GLY A 244 5.06 11.13 -11.67
N GLU A 245 4.91 12.45 -11.53
CA GLU A 245 5.39 13.23 -10.37
C GLU A 245 4.81 12.69 -9.05
N LEU A 246 3.50 12.44 -9.00
CA LEU A 246 2.84 11.87 -7.82
C LEU A 246 3.41 10.48 -7.48
N CYS A 247 3.58 9.60 -8.47
CA CYS A 247 4.12 8.27 -8.23
C CYS A 247 5.53 8.32 -7.66
N VAL A 248 6.40 9.20 -8.18
CA VAL A 248 7.75 9.41 -7.62
C VAL A 248 7.68 9.96 -6.18
N TRP A 249 6.76 10.89 -5.88
CA TRP A 249 6.58 11.37 -4.50
C TRP A 249 6.08 10.29 -3.54
N LEU A 250 5.21 9.38 -4.01
CA LEU A 250 4.66 8.29 -3.19
C LEU A 250 5.63 7.11 -3.01
N TYR A 251 6.43 6.80 -4.03
CA TYR A 251 7.17 5.53 -4.13
C TYR A 251 8.67 5.67 -4.38
N GLY A 252 9.13 6.86 -4.76
CA GLY A 252 10.49 7.13 -5.18
C GLY A 252 10.83 6.52 -6.54
N SER A 253 12.10 6.59 -6.90
CA SER A 253 12.68 5.91 -8.07
C SER A 253 14.00 5.28 -7.65
N LYS A 254 14.13 3.96 -7.81
CA LYS A 254 15.37 3.23 -7.57
C LYS A 254 16.40 3.55 -8.66
N LYS A 255 15.98 3.63 -9.92
CA LYS A 255 16.86 3.95 -11.06
C LYS A 255 17.48 5.33 -10.93
N ALA A 256 16.74 6.30 -10.41
CA ALA A 256 17.20 7.67 -10.21
C ALA A 256 17.76 7.96 -8.81
N ASP A 257 17.79 6.97 -7.91
CA ASP A 257 18.18 7.12 -6.50
C ASP A 257 17.39 8.23 -5.76
N ILE A 258 16.08 8.32 -6.06
CA ILE A 258 15.17 9.30 -5.45
C ILE A 258 14.32 8.60 -4.40
N PRO A 259 14.47 8.90 -3.10
CA PRO A 259 13.59 8.34 -2.08
C PRO A 259 12.17 8.96 -2.17
N PRO A 260 11.12 8.22 -1.77
CA PRO A 260 9.77 8.77 -1.69
C PRO A 260 9.71 9.89 -0.66
N VAL A 261 8.93 10.93 -0.91
CA VAL A 261 8.67 11.97 0.10
C VAL A 261 7.61 11.52 1.11
N VAL A 262 6.72 10.60 0.72
CA VAL A 262 5.71 9.99 1.61
C VAL A 262 6.28 8.75 2.28
N GLN A 263 6.67 8.89 3.55
CA GLN A 263 7.24 7.78 4.32
C GLN A 263 6.17 6.90 4.99
N SER A 264 5.00 7.45 5.29
CA SER A 264 3.85 6.80 5.95
C SER A 264 2.51 7.42 5.53
N GLN A 265 1.41 6.69 5.70
CA GLN A 265 0.07 7.19 5.40
C GLN A 265 -0.33 8.39 6.28
N ASN A 266 0.10 8.43 7.54
CA ASN A 266 -0.08 9.56 8.45
C ASN A 266 1.28 9.89 9.08
N PRO A 267 1.77 11.16 9.05
CA PRO A 267 1.12 12.37 8.51
C PRO A 267 1.41 12.66 7.04
N HIS A 268 2.39 12.01 6.44
CA HIS A 268 3.01 12.46 5.19
C HIS A 268 2.05 12.51 3.99
N LEU A 269 1.11 11.57 3.86
CA LEU A 269 0.14 11.60 2.76
C LEU A 269 -0.80 12.81 2.86
N GLY A 270 -1.20 13.19 4.07
CA GLY A 270 -2.01 14.40 4.31
C GLY A 270 -1.21 15.68 4.04
N GLN A 271 0.05 15.72 4.48
CA GLN A 271 0.94 16.84 4.15
C GLN A 271 1.13 16.99 2.65
N LEU A 272 1.31 15.88 1.92
CA LEU A 272 1.39 15.92 0.46
C LEU A 272 0.09 16.45 -0.15
N ASP A 273 -1.07 16.07 0.36
CA ASP A 273 -2.35 16.62 -0.11
C ASP A 273 -2.41 18.14 0.02
N ASP A 274 -2.06 18.66 1.19
CA ASP A 274 -2.04 20.11 1.45
C ASP A 274 -1.03 20.84 0.55
N VAL A 275 0.15 20.24 0.34
CA VAL A 275 1.15 20.75 -0.62
C VAL A 275 0.56 20.81 -2.03
N LEU A 276 -0.08 19.75 -2.51
CA LEU A 276 -0.65 19.69 -3.87
C LEU A 276 -1.84 20.62 -4.07
N ALA A 277 -2.42 21.16 -2.99
CA ALA A 277 -3.45 22.19 -3.03
C ALA A 277 -2.89 23.62 -3.17
N ASN A 278 -1.57 23.84 -3.04
CA ASN A 278 -0.94 25.16 -3.07
C ASN A 278 0.18 25.23 -4.12
N LEU A 279 0.09 26.20 -5.05
CA LEU A 279 1.03 26.32 -6.18
C LEU A 279 2.49 26.58 -5.76
N GLU A 280 2.70 27.39 -4.73
CA GLU A 280 4.04 27.72 -4.21
C GLU A 280 4.66 26.51 -3.51
N ALA A 281 3.85 25.78 -2.72
CA ALA A 281 4.27 24.54 -2.09
C ALA A 281 4.64 23.46 -3.11
N VAL A 282 3.86 23.31 -4.20
CA VAL A 282 4.19 22.37 -5.30
C VAL A 282 5.51 22.73 -5.96
N ASP A 283 5.75 24.01 -6.25
CA ASP A 283 7.00 24.46 -6.87
C ASP A 283 8.21 24.19 -5.95
N SER A 284 8.07 24.44 -4.65
CA SER A 284 9.07 24.08 -3.63
C SER A 284 9.38 22.58 -3.62
N LEU A 285 8.34 21.74 -3.67
CA LEU A 285 8.49 20.28 -3.68
C LEU A 285 9.22 19.79 -4.95
N ARG A 286 8.88 20.36 -6.11
CA ARG A 286 9.54 20.06 -7.40
C ARG A 286 11.00 20.46 -7.43
N LYS A 287 11.38 21.51 -6.70
CA LYS A 287 12.78 21.95 -6.54
C LYS A 287 13.60 21.06 -5.60
N GLY A 288 12.98 20.08 -4.93
CA GLY A 288 13.67 19.14 -4.06
C GLY A 288 13.84 19.63 -2.61
N ASN A 289 13.11 20.68 -2.19
CA ASN A 289 13.18 21.21 -0.81
C ASN A 289 12.60 20.26 0.25
N GLY A 290 12.01 19.13 -0.17
CA GLY A 290 11.44 18.11 0.72
C GLY A 290 10.01 18.42 1.16
N LEU A 291 9.33 17.39 1.69
CA LEU A 291 7.91 17.48 2.05
C LEU A 291 7.64 18.43 3.21
N ALA A 292 8.48 18.41 4.25
CA ALA A 292 8.26 19.24 5.45
C ALA A 292 8.33 20.74 5.12
N ALA A 293 9.37 21.19 4.42
CA ALA A 293 9.52 22.59 4.02
C ALA A 293 8.43 23.02 3.03
N SER A 294 8.06 22.14 2.08
CA SER A 294 6.98 22.43 1.14
C SER A 294 5.62 22.52 1.84
N PHE A 295 5.38 21.66 2.83
CA PHE A 295 4.15 21.65 3.63
C PHE A 295 3.98 22.93 4.44
N GLU A 296 5.05 23.47 5.02
CA GLU A 296 5.00 24.74 5.75
C GLU A 296 4.47 25.90 4.88
N LEU A 297 4.85 25.94 3.59
CA LEU A 297 4.35 26.94 2.63
C LEU A 297 2.86 26.78 2.30
N SER A 298 2.28 25.60 2.54
CA SER A 298 0.85 25.34 2.33
C SER A 298 -0.02 25.83 3.51
N LEU A 299 0.59 26.07 4.68
CA LEU A 299 -0.14 26.43 5.89
C LEU A 299 -0.60 27.90 5.87
N PRO A 300 -1.80 28.20 6.40
CA PRO A 300 -2.22 29.58 6.61
C PRO A 300 -1.27 30.32 7.55
N PRO A 301 -0.93 31.60 7.30
CA PRO A 301 -0.04 32.37 8.16
C PRO A 301 -0.45 32.40 9.63
N THR A 302 -1.76 32.36 9.91
CA THR A 302 -2.30 32.31 11.28
C THR A 302 -1.93 31.03 12.01
N LYS A 303 -1.94 29.89 11.32
CA LYS A 303 -1.55 28.59 11.89
C LYS A 303 -0.05 28.53 12.12
N VAL A 304 0.75 28.94 11.12
CA VAL A 304 2.21 29.02 11.23
C VAL A 304 2.61 29.89 12.42
N PHE A 305 2.03 31.09 12.52
CA PHE A 305 2.30 32.02 13.62
C PHE A 305 1.94 31.43 14.99
N GLY A 306 0.76 30.83 15.12
CA GLY A 306 0.31 30.22 16.39
C GLY A 306 1.19 29.04 16.82
N GLU A 307 1.50 28.13 15.90
CA GLU A 307 2.37 26.98 16.18
C GLU A 307 3.81 27.42 16.52
N ALA A 308 4.35 28.42 15.81
CA ALA A 308 5.67 28.99 16.10
C ALA A 308 5.73 29.63 17.50
N LEU A 309 4.71 30.40 17.91
CA LEU A 309 4.66 30.99 19.25
C LEU A 309 4.58 29.92 20.35
N LEU A 310 3.79 28.87 20.15
CA LEU A 310 3.69 27.76 21.12
C LEU A 310 5.00 26.97 21.20
N ALA A 311 5.66 26.72 20.07
CA ALA A 311 6.96 26.08 20.02
C ALA A 311 8.02 26.93 20.73
N ALA A 312 8.10 28.23 20.44
CA ALA A 312 9.01 29.16 21.10
C ALA A 312 8.80 29.17 22.63
N LYS A 313 7.54 29.24 23.09
CA LYS A 313 7.21 29.15 24.52
C LYS A 313 7.76 27.87 25.15
N ARG A 314 7.55 26.72 24.50
CA ARG A 314 8.01 25.42 25.02
C ARG A 314 9.54 25.35 25.10
N GLU A 315 10.26 25.77 24.05
CA GLU A 315 11.72 25.74 24.05
C GLU A 315 12.32 26.74 25.05
N LEU A 316 11.70 27.92 25.23
CA LEU A 316 12.09 28.87 26.29
C LEU A 316 11.87 28.30 27.69
N GLN A 317 10.75 27.62 27.93
CA GLN A 317 10.50 26.93 29.21
C GLN A 317 11.54 25.83 29.47
N ARG A 318 11.93 25.08 28.44
CA ARG A 318 12.97 24.06 28.52
C ARG A 318 14.35 24.67 28.80
N ALA A 319 14.70 25.77 28.13
CA ALA A 319 15.93 26.49 28.40
C ALA A 319 15.98 27.00 29.84
N ALA A 320 14.87 27.60 30.31
CA ALA A 320 14.76 28.10 31.69
C ALA A 320 14.93 26.98 32.73
N SER A 321 14.39 25.78 32.50
CA SER A 321 14.55 24.66 33.44
C SER A 321 16.00 24.15 33.55
N HIS A 322 16.84 24.44 32.57
CA HIS A 322 18.25 24.05 32.57
C HIS A 322 19.22 25.19 32.90
N LEU A 323 18.73 26.42 33.13
CA LEU A 323 19.58 27.61 33.27
C LEU A 323 20.69 27.45 34.32
N THR A 324 20.34 27.03 35.55
CA THR A 324 21.30 26.93 36.66
C THR A 324 22.39 25.88 36.41
N ALA A 325 22.07 24.79 35.71
CA ALA A 325 23.00 23.69 35.49
C ALA A 325 23.73 23.77 34.13
N GLY A 326 23.14 24.48 33.16
CA GLY A 326 23.60 24.53 31.77
C GLY A 326 24.26 25.83 31.35
N TYR A 327 24.13 26.92 32.13
CA TYR A 327 24.82 28.17 31.83
C TYR A 327 26.19 28.22 32.53
N ASP A 328 27.24 28.32 31.72
CA ASP A 328 28.65 28.27 32.13
C ASP A 328 29.35 29.64 32.09
N ASN A 329 28.58 30.73 32.07
CA ASN A 329 29.04 32.10 31.83
C ASN A 329 29.54 32.38 30.40
N SER A 330 29.13 31.59 29.41
CA SER A 330 29.38 31.90 27.99
C SER A 330 28.73 33.22 27.56
N GLU A 331 29.56 34.20 27.16
CA GLU A 331 29.12 35.47 26.57
C GLU A 331 28.32 35.26 25.27
N GLU A 332 28.65 34.22 24.50
CA GLU A 332 27.92 33.88 23.28
C GLU A 332 26.48 33.46 23.58
N LEU A 333 26.28 32.58 24.57
CA LEU A 333 24.95 32.16 25.01
C LEU A 333 24.14 33.32 25.57
N LEU A 334 24.78 34.22 26.32
CA LEU A 334 24.13 35.45 26.82
C LEU A 334 23.67 36.36 25.68
N ARG A 335 24.49 36.52 24.63
CA ARG A 335 24.13 37.32 23.44
C ARG A 335 22.97 36.68 22.66
N ILE A 336 22.96 35.35 22.52
CA ILE A 336 21.85 34.61 21.89
C ILE A 336 20.57 34.84 22.69
N ALA A 337 20.61 34.70 24.02
CA ALA A 337 19.47 34.93 24.90
C ALA A 337 18.91 36.36 24.76
N GLY A 338 19.78 37.38 24.70
CA GLY A 338 19.39 38.77 24.46
C GLY A 338 18.70 38.97 23.10
N THR A 339 19.19 38.30 22.04
CA THR A 339 18.57 38.35 20.71
C THR A 339 17.17 37.73 20.72
N VAL A 340 17.01 36.60 21.41
CA VAL A 340 15.71 35.93 21.57
C VAL A 340 14.73 36.81 22.36
N ALA A 341 15.18 37.45 23.43
CA ALA A 341 14.35 38.36 24.22
C ALA A 341 13.84 39.54 23.38
N ASN A 342 14.74 40.22 22.65
CA ASN A 342 14.37 41.34 21.79
C ASN A 342 13.37 40.94 20.70
N LEU A 343 13.53 39.76 20.10
CA LEU A 343 12.60 39.25 19.10
C LEU A 343 11.22 38.94 19.69
N ALA A 344 11.18 38.34 20.89
CA ALA A 344 9.93 38.06 21.59
C ALA A 344 9.17 39.34 21.95
N ASP A 345 9.89 40.38 22.41
CA ASP A 345 9.31 41.68 22.72
C ASP A 345 8.78 42.38 21.47
N ASP A 346 9.51 42.39 20.35
CA ASP A 346 9.04 42.99 19.10
C ASP A 346 7.76 42.32 18.59
N ILE A 347 7.70 40.97 18.60
CA ILE A 347 6.48 40.23 18.23
C ILE A 347 5.31 40.61 19.15
N TYR A 348 5.54 40.66 20.47
CA TYR A 348 4.51 41.02 21.45
C TYR A 348 3.99 42.44 21.24
N GLU A 349 4.87 43.42 21.08
CA GLU A 349 4.49 44.81 20.83
C GLU A 349 3.66 44.95 19.55
N GLN A 350 4.06 44.27 18.46
CA GLN A 350 3.31 44.29 17.22
C GLN A 350 1.91 43.69 17.38
N MET A 351 1.76 42.63 18.19
CA MET A 351 0.46 42.05 18.53
C MET A 351 -0.40 43.03 19.35
N GLU A 352 0.18 43.65 20.38
CA GLU A 352 -0.51 44.60 21.25
C GLU A 352 -1.02 45.82 20.47
N ARG A 353 -0.20 46.36 19.56
CA ARG A 353 -0.58 47.46 18.67
C ARG A 353 -1.76 47.10 17.77
N LYS A 354 -1.82 45.86 17.26
CA LYS A 354 -2.96 45.39 16.45
C LYS A 354 -4.25 45.24 17.26
N ILE A 355 -4.17 44.93 18.55
CA ILE A 355 -5.33 44.83 19.45
C ILE A 355 -5.78 46.22 19.94
N SER A 356 -4.85 47.15 20.17
CA SER A 356 -5.11 48.49 20.71
C SER A 356 -4.44 49.59 19.85
N PRO A 357 -4.98 49.90 18.66
CA PRO A 357 -4.34 50.82 17.71
C PRO A 357 -4.15 52.27 18.20
N GLY A 358 -4.70 52.64 19.36
CA GLY A 358 -4.62 53.98 19.96
C GLY A 358 -3.74 54.13 21.21
N LYS A 359 -3.15 53.07 21.76
CA LYS A 359 -2.25 53.20 22.93
C LYS A 359 -0.81 53.41 22.45
N LYS A 360 -0.32 54.65 22.56
CA LYS A 360 1.11 54.98 22.44
C LYS A 360 1.93 54.04 23.33
N ALA A 361 3.03 53.52 22.78
CA ALA A 361 4.00 52.67 23.46
C ALA A 361 4.26 53.19 24.89
N ARG A 362 4.07 52.32 25.89
CA ARG A 362 4.68 52.56 27.19
C ARG A 362 6.18 52.50 26.97
N ARG A 363 6.83 53.67 26.93
CA ARG A 363 8.26 53.77 27.20
C ARG A 363 8.48 53.09 28.55
N THR A 364 9.15 51.96 28.54
CA THR A 364 9.84 51.45 29.72
C THR A 364 10.92 52.49 30.06
N GLU A 365 10.70 53.21 31.16
CA GLU A 365 11.73 54.01 31.79
C GLU A 365 12.70 53.04 32.50
N SER A 366 13.96 53.09 32.03
CA SER A 366 15.26 52.77 32.68
C SER A 366 15.39 51.52 33.52
#